data_AF-A0A128FGI2-F1
#
_entry.id   AF-A0A128FGI2-F1
#
_cell.length_a   1.000
_cell.length_b   1.000
_cell.length_c   1.000
_cell.angle_alpha   90.00
_cell.angle_beta   90.00
_cell.angle_gamma   90.00
#
_symmetry.space_group_name_H-M   'P 1'
#
loop_
_entity.id
_entity.type
_entity.pdbx_description
1 polymer ?
#
loop_
_entity_poly.entity_id
_entity_poly.type
_entity_poly.pdbx_seq_one_letter_code
_entity_poly.pdbx_strand_id
1 'polypeptide(L)'
;MDNCHHWDYNFVLWHRKFVNQFWQEIGLERTYAVLTEPNDRELYSKLTKSLVSDLDDLSDMRWVEDTGKLNSFTPQDQSQIRLEISQAMASSTFAIDLDLEGSNNAFFRAEGRPYYNLSFSSQLEEFHDIIHGETGRGMRRVGTAGGDQCFFVHHTFVDLVFEAWLAQNPNMPLPITEEHFNATPDLQEEYDNYEELVTLWNERHYNSSDYNHVYRIIEPLPRQSILFNSIRHTEDFRRVIMFHNGEEIGRFAILTGRIETCLSCAKREQHTGQFLLRKLVNLHEIEWVINRRWYRSLEAAIEAFEELGMSAPVIVSF
;
A
#
# COMPACT_ATOMS: atom_id res chain seq x y z
N MET A 1 -10.66 -15.81 13.26
CA MET A 1 -11.25 -15.53 11.93
C MET A 1 -10.72 -14.17 11.55
N ASP A 2 -10.02 -14.07 10.42
CA ASP A 2 -9.47 -12.80 9.94
C ASP A 2 -10.62 -11.95 9.35
N ASN A 3 -11.37 -11.25 10.19
CA ASN A 3 -12.54 -10.43 9.80
C ASN A 3 -12.14 -9.06 9.21
N CYS A 4 -10.90 -8.90 8.75
CA CYS A 4 -10.36 -7.62 8.30
C CYS A 4 -10.21 -7.59 6.78
N HIS A 5 -10.84 -6.60 6.15
CA HIS A 5 -10.89 -6.45 4.69
C HIS A 5 -9.60 -5.84 4.17
N HIS A 6 -8.94 -6.54 3.24
CA HIS A 6 -7.73 -6.14 2.55
C HIS A 6 -7.81 -6.60 1.09
N TRP A 7 -7.23 -5.83 0.19
CA TRP A 7 -7.18 -6.10 -1.25
C TRP A 7 -8.56 -6.25 -1.91
N ASP A 8 -9.58 -5.62 -1.33
CA ASP A 8 -10.94 -5.59 -1.86
C ASP A 8 -11.48 -4.16 -1.95
N TYR A 9 -12.69 -4.02 -2.49
CA TYR A 9 -13.35 -2.72 -2.64
C TYR A 9 -13.92 -2.17 -1.32
N ASN A 10 -13.95 -2.96 -0.25
CA ASN A 10 -14.44 -2.61 1.08
C ASN A 10 -13.34 -2.12 2.01
N PHE A 11 -12.06 -2.39 1.72
CA PHE A 11 -10.90 -2.08 2.54
C PHE A 11 -11.04 -0.74 3.29
N VAL A 12 -11.26 0.36 2.56
CA VAL A 12 -11.32 1.69 3.18
C VAL A 12 -12.56 1.88 4.04
N LEU A 13 -13.73 1.41 3.58
CA LEU A 13 -15.01 1.58 4.29
C LEU A 13 -15.07 0.73 5.56
N TRP A 14 -14.53 -0.48 5.51
CA TRP A 14 -14.44 -1.35 6.67
C TRP A 14 -13.52 -0.74 7.74
N HIS A 15 -12.33 -0.27 7.35
CA HIS A 15 -11.39 0.36 8.28
C HIS A 15 -11.94 1.66 8.87
N ARG A 16 -12.62 2.49 8.05
CA ARG A 16 -13.36 3.68 8.52
C ARG A 16 -14.38 3.31 9.59
N LYS A 17 -15.26 2.33 9.30
CA LYS A 17 -16.27 1.84 10.25
C LYS A 17 -15.62 1.39 11.57
N PHE A 18 -14.58 0.56 11.48
CA PHE A 18 -13.91 -0.01 12.64
C PHE A 18 -13.24 1.04 13.54
N VAL A 19 -12.51 2.00 12.94
CA VAL A 19 -11.90 3.10 13.69
C VAL A 19 -12.95 4.05 14.27
N ASN A 20 -14.03 4.31 13.53
CA ASN A 20 -15.14 5.14 14.00
C ASN A 20 -15.80 4.54 15.25
N GLN A 21 -16.06 3.23 15.24
CA GLN A 21 -16.60 2.52 16.41
C GLN A 21 -15.67 2.66 17.62
N PHE A 22 -14.35 2.43 17.45
CA PHE A 22 -13.40 2.55 18.54
C PHE A 22 -13.39 3.93 19.20
N TRP A 23 -13.25 5.00 18.41
CA TRP A 23 -13.20 6.36 18.97
C TRP A 23 -14.51 6.76 19.66
N GLN A 24 -15.65 6.32 19.12
CA GLN A 24 -16.96 6.51 19.74
C GLN A 24 -17.07 5.80 21.09
N GLU A 25 -16.65 4.53 21.17
CA GLU A 25 -16.73 3.72 22.38
C GLU A 25 -15.86 4.27 23.52
N ILE A 26 -14.67 4.77 23.21
CA ILE A 26 -13.78 5.35 24.24
C ILE A 26 -14.11 6.81 24.57
N GLY A 27 -14.97 7.47 23.80
CA GLY A 27 -15.42 8.84 24.02
C GLY A 27 -14.32 9.90 23.89
N LEU A 28 -13.33 9.65 23.02
CA LEU A 28 -12.23 10.59 22.74
C LEU A 28 -12.31 11.11 21.31
N GLU A 29 -11.71 12.28 21.08
CA GLU A 29 -11.55 12.80 19.73
C GLU A 29 -10.57 11.94 18.92
N ARG A 30 -10.88 11.77 17.64
CA ARG A 30 -10.04 11.06 16.68
C ARG A 30 -8.67 11.71 16.64
N THR A 31 -7.63 10.91 16.83
CA THR A 31 -6.24 11.38 16.76
C THR A 31 -5.53 10.67 15.61
N TYR A 32 -4.93 11.44 14.72
CA TYR A 32 -4.10 10.95 13.62
C TYR A 32 -2.65 11.41 13.81
N ALA A 33 -1.73 10.78 13.09
CA ALA A 33 -0.38 11.29 12.97
C ALA A 33 0.20 10.98 11.58
N VAL A 34 0.87 11.98 11.00
CA VAL A 34 1.57 11.87 9.73
C VAL A 34 3.03 11.48 10.01
N LEU A 35 3.41 10.25 9.67
CA LEU A 35 4.76 9.74 9.93
C LEU A 35 5.89 10.52 9.22
N THR A 36 5.54 11.40 8.29
CA THR A 36 6.49 12.27 7.57
C THR A 36 6.70 13.63 8.24
N GLU A 37 5.98 13.92 9.34
CA GLU A 37 6.07 15.18 10.08
C GLU A 37 6.79 14.98 11.44
N PRO A 38 7.72 15.87 11.84
CA PRO A 38 8.47 15.73 13.09
C PRO A 38 7.60 15.63 14.35
N ASN A 39 6.57 16.47 14.47
CA ASN A 39 5.72 16.51 15.68
C ASN A 39 4.86 15.25 15.81
N ASP A 40 4.38 14.73 14.69
CA ASP A 40 3.54 13.53 14.65
C ASP A 40 4.34 12.26 14.93
N ARG A 41 5.61 12.22 14.52
CA ARG A 41 6.55 11.18 14.94
C ARG A 41 6.79 11.17 16.45
N GLU A 42 6.74 12.33 17.11
CA GLU A 42 6.83 12.39 18.57
C GLU A 42 5.64 11.68 19.22
N LEU A 43 4.43 11.85 18.68
CA LEU A 43 3.24 11.13 19.15
C LEU A 43 3.41 9.62 18.98
N TYR A 44 3.79 9.15 17.77
CA TYR A 44 4.06 7.73 17.53
C TYR A 44 5.15 7.17 18.44
N SER A 45 6.21 7.94 18.71
CA SER A 45 7.30 7.51 19.59
C SER A 45 6.88 7.25 21.02
N LYS A 46 5.74 7.81 21.47
CA LYS A 46 5.17 7.55 22.80
C LYS A 46 4.39 6.22 22.83
N LEU A 47 3.97 5.70 21.68
CA LEU A 47 3.21 4.44 21.54
C LEU A 47 4.15 3.22 21.50
N THR A 48 4.85 2.99 22.60
CA THR A 48 5.94 1.99 22.68
C THR A 48 5.51 0.59 23.12
N LYS A 49 4.22 0.40 23.46
CA LYS A 49 3.69 -0.87 23.95
C LYS A 49 2.34 -1.21 23.34
N SER A 50 2.15 -2.48 23.03
CA SER A 50 0.93 -3.01 22.41
C SER A 50 0.46 -4.23 23.19
N LEU A 51 -0.86 -4.38 23.36
CA LEU A 51 -1.44 -5.55 24.00
C LEU A 51 -1.88 -6.52 22.91
N VAL A 52 -1.22 -7.67 22.79
CA VAL A 52 -1.43 -8.62 21.69
C VAL A 52 -1.72 -10.01 22.24
N SER A 53 -2.49 -10.80 21.49
CA SER A 53 -2.64 -12.24 21.68
C SER A 53 -1.98 -12.97 20.52
N ASP A 54 -1.32 -14.10 20.77
CA ASP A 54 -0.70 -14.89 19.70
C ASP A 54 -1.70 -15.72 18.89
N LEU A 55 -2.96 -15.90 19.35
CA LEU A 55 -3.83 -17.00 18.90
C LEU A 55 -5.34 -16.70 18.79
N ASP A 56 -5.77 -15.46 18.53
CA ASP A 56 -7.20 -15.05 18.65
C ASP A 56 -7.78 -15.36 20.07
N ASP A 57 -6.92 -15.75 21.02
CA ASP A 57 -7.29 -16.15 22.37
C ASP A 57 -7.05 -14.97 23.31
N LEU A 58 -8.13 -14.29 23.68
CA LEU A 58 -8.09 -13.15 24.59
C LEU A 58 -7.55 -13.51 25.99
N SER A 59 -7.45 -14.79 26.33
CA SER A 59 -6.85 -15.25 27.59
C SER A 59 -5.32 -15.21 27.61
N ASP A 60 -4.65 -15.08 26.46
CA ASP A 60 -3.17 -15.00 26.31
C ASP A 60 -2.69 -13.58 25.93
N MET A 61 -3.43 -12.55 26.34
CA MET A 61 -3.06 -11.16 26.07
C MET A 61 -1.77 -10.77 26.81
N ARG A 62 -0.76 -10.33 26.07
CA ARG A 62 0.55 -9.92 26.60
C ARG A 62 1.03 -8.60 26.01
N TRP A 63 1.80 -7.87 26.79
CA TRP A 63 2.45 -6.65 26.32
C TRP A 63 3.67 -6.98 25.46
N VAL A 64 3.76 -6.34 24.29
CA VAL A 64 4.91 -6.41 23.39
C VAL A 64 5.44 -4.99 23.15
N GLU A 65 6.77 -4.83 23.19
CA GLU A 65 7.47 -3.53 23.05
C GLU A 65 7.97 -3.27 21.63
N ASP A 66 8.33 -2.01 21.31
CA ASP A 66 8.78 -1.61 19.96
C ASP A 66 9.99 -2.40 19.52
N THR A 67 10.02 -2.71 18.24
CA THR A 67 11.29 -3.07 17.60
C THR A 67 12.18 -1.84 17.35
N GLY A 68 11.63 -0.62 17.52
CA GLY A 68 12.28 0.67 17.33
C GLY A 68 12.32 1.11 15.86
N LYS A 69 11.80 0.30 14.94
CA LYS A 69 11.91 0.50 13.50
C LYS A 69 11.13 1.72 12.99
N LEU A 70 9.88 1.90 13.43
CA LEU A 70 9.07 3.06 13.07
C LEU A 70 9.76 4.38 13.45
N ASN A 71 10.42 4.41 14.61
CA ASN A 71 11.19 5.56 15.09
C ASN A 71 12.51 5.80 14.32
N SER A 72 12.91 4.83 13.50
CA SER A 72 14.14 4.86 12.71
C SER A 72 13.94 5.20 11.23
N PHE A 73 12.71 5.59 10.84
CA PHE A 73 12.40 5.98 9.47
C PHE A 73 13.41 6.96 8.89
N THR A 74 14.13 6.45 7.90
CA THR A 74 15.12 7.22 7.16
C THR A 74 14.41 8.29 6.31
N PRO A 75 15.14 9.31 5.83
CA PRO A 75 14.59 10.24 4.84
C PRO A 75 14.03 9.52 3.59
N GLN A 76 14.58 8.36 3.24
CA GLN A 76 14.12 7.55 2.13
C GLN A 76 12.75 6.90 2.42
N ASP A 77 12.56 6.33 3.62
CA ASP A 77 11.27 5.74 4.02
C ASP A 77 10.17 6.80 4.02
N GLN A 78 10.48 7.99 4.54
CA GLN A 78 9.57 9.13 4.52
C GLN A 78 9.22 9.56 3.10
N SER A 79 10.20 9.56 2.19
CA SER A 79 9.97 9.89 0.78
C SER A 79 9.08 8.85 0.09
N GLN A 80 9.24 7.56 0.42
CA GLN A 80 8.38 6.50 -0.09
C GLN A 80 6.93 6.68 0.37
N ILE A 81 6.72 6.93 1.67
CA ILE A 81 5.38 7.16 2.23
C ILE A 81 4.69 8.34 1.53
N ARG A 82 5.43 9.45 1.31
CA ARG A 82 4.89 10.61 0.59
C ARG A 82 4.52 10.26 -0.85
N LEU A 83 5.33 9.46 -1.52
CA LEU A 83 5.07 9.02 -2.89
C LEU A 83 3.79 8.17 -2.96
N GLU A 84 3.60 7.18 -2.09
CA GLU A 84 2.40 6.33 -2.14
C GLU A 84 1.11 7.11 -1.86
N ILE A 85 1.13 8.00 -0.88
CA ILE A 85 0.01 8.91 -0.61
C ILE A 85 -0.29 9.77 -1.85
N SER A 86 0.75 10.33 -2.48
CA SER A 86 0.60 11.13 -3.69
C SER A 86 0.01 10.33 -4.85
N GLN A 87 0.36 9.05 -4.98
CA GLN A 87 -0.18 8.17 -6.01
C GLN A 87 -1.65 7.87 -5.79
N ALA A 88 -2.05 7.53 -4.55
CA ALA A 88 -3.45 7.33 -4.21
C ALA A 88 -4.25 8.61 -4.51
N MET A 89 -3.76 9.76 -4.06
CA MET A 89 -4.41 11.06 -4.25
C MET A 89 -4.59 11.46 -5.72
N ALA A 90 -3.72 11.01 -6.63
CA ALA A 90 -3.82 11.26 -8.06
C ALA A 90 -4.82 10.35 -8.79
N SER A 91 -5.34 9.31 -8.13
CA SER A 91 -6.30 8.39 -8.74
C SER A 91 -7.65 9.06 -8.98
N SER A 92 -8.26 8.78 -10.13
CA SER A 92 -9.64 9.16 -10.45
C SER A 92 -10.63 8.01 -10.33
N THR A 93 -10.23 6.87 -9.78
CA THR A 93 -11.07 5.68 -9.57
C THR A 93 -10.96 5.22 -8.13
N PHE A 94 -12.08 4.85 -7.51
CA PHE A 94 -12.07 4.46 -6.09
C PHE A 94 -11.46 3.09 -5.86
N ALA A 95 -12.12 2.02 -6.31
CA ALA A 95 -11.68 0.65 -6.13
C ALA A 95 -11.69 -0.10 -7.47
N ILE A 96 -10.89 -1.15 -7.55
CA ILE A 96 -11.03 -2.21 -8.54
C ILE A 96 -11.36 -3.47 -7.77
N ASP A 97 -12.43 -4.13 -8.19
CA ASP A 97 -12.80 -5.45 -7.70
C ASP A 97 -11.74 -6.46 -8.15
N LEU A 98 -10.97 -6.98 -7.20
CA LEU A 98 -9.98 -8.01 -7.45
C LEU A 98 -10.56 -9.43 -7.38
N ASP A 99 -11.82 -9.60 -6.96
CA ASP A 99 -12.39 -10.95 -6.81
C ASP A 99 -13.92 -11.02 -6.82
N LEU A 100 -14.51 -11.08 -8.02
CA LEU A 100 -15.88 -11.62 -8.17
C LEU A 100 -15.90 -13.12 -8.52
N GLU A 101 -14.89 -13.69 -9.20
CA GLU A 101 -14.92 -15.12 -9.61
C GLU A 101 -13.54 -15.75 -9.93
N GLY A 102 -12.42 -15.35 -9.30
CA GLY A 102 -11.12 -15.92 -9.69
C GLY A 102 -10.75 -15.73 -11.17
N SER A 103 -11.43 -14.83 -11.87
CA SER A 103 -11.22 -14.47 -13.27
C SER A 103 -10.31 -13.25 -13.41
N ASN A 104 -9.25 -13.22 -12.59
CA ASN A 104 -8.05 -12.40 -12.79
C ASN A 104 -7.24 -12.80 -14.06
N ASN A 105 -7.88 -13.39 -15.08
CA ASN A 105 -7.21 -14.01 -16.23
C ASN A 105 -7.38 -13.25 -17.55
N ALA A 106 -7.95 -12.05 -17.56
CA ALA A 106 -7.99 -11.22 -18.76
C ALA A 106 -7.60 -9.78 -18.47
N PHE A 107 -6.34 -9.59 -18.08
CA PHE A 107 -5.62 -8.31 -18.10
C PHE A 107 -5.42 -7.80 -19.54
N PHE A 108 -6.50 -7.55 -20.27
CA PHE A 108 -6.46 -7.04 -21.63
C PHE A 108 -7.57 -6.00 -21.85
N ARG A 109 -7.21 -4.73 -22.05
CA ARG A 109 -7.95 -3.94 -23.06
C ARG A 109 -7.63 -4.53 -24.43
N ALA A 110 -8.43 -4.18 -25.44
CA ALA A 110 -8.39 -4.62 -26.84
C ALA A 110 -7.02 -4.57 -27.58
N GLU A 111 -5.93 -4.18 -26.90
CA GLU A 111 -4.58 -3.98 -27.44
C GLU A 111 -3.48 -4.81 -26.76
N GLY A 112 -3.80 -5.75 -25.87
CA GLY A 112 -2.84 -6.79 -25.48
C GLY A 112 -1.75 -6.40 -24.45
N ARG A 113 -1.90 -5.30 -23.70
CA ARG A 113 -0.91 -4.87 -22.69
C ARG A 113 -1.44 -4.99 -21.25
N PRO A 114 -0.68 -5.58 -20.30
CA PRO A 114 -1.07 -5.62 -18.89
C PRO A 114 -0.96 -4.23 -18.26
N TYR A 115 -1.89 -3.91 -17.36
CA TYR A 115 -1.89 -2.66 -16.59
C TYR A 115 -1.89 -2.95 -15.09
N TYR A 116 -1.28 -2.03 -14.34
CA TYR A 116 -1.29 -1.95 -12.88
C TYR A 116 -2.66 -1.52 -12.38
N ASN A 117 -3.06 -2.02 -11.20
CA ASN A 117 -4.22 -1.50 -10.48
C ASN A 117 -3.87 -0.09 -9.98
N LEU A 118 -4.44 0.93 -10.60
CA LEU A 118 -4.20 2.35 -10.28
C LEU A 118 -5.36 2.96 -9.49
N SER A 119 -6.17 2.15 -8.81
CA SER A 119 -7.29 2.65 -8.01
C SER A 119 -6.82 3.33 -6.72
N PHE A 120 -7.64 4.23 -6.19
CA PHE A 120 -7.36 4.92 -4.94
C PHE A 120 -7.19 3.93 -3.78
N SER A 121 -8.14 3.00 -3.61
CA SER A 121 -8.17 2.01 -2.54
C SER A 121 -6.90 1.16 -2.53
N SER A 122 -6.52 0.61 -3.69
CA SER A 122 -5.32 -0.23 -3.77
C SER A 122 -4.05 0.55 -3.50
N GLN A 123 -3.92 1.79 -4.00
CA GLN A 123 -2.73 2.62 -3.77
C GLN A 123 -2.66 3.14 -2.33
N LEU A 124 -3.79 3.36 -1.68
CA LEU A 124 -3.85 3.72 -0.27
C LEU A 124 -3.42 2.54 0.61
N GLU A 125 -3.84 1.32 0.24
CA GLU A 125 -3.48 0.08 0.92
C GLU A 125 -1.96 -0.18 0.92
N GLU A 126 -1.25 0.19 -0.16
CA GLU A 126 0.22 0.13 -0.22
C GLU A 126 0.90 0.90 0.92
N PHE A 127 0.50 2.16 1.11
CA PHE A 127 1.02 2.99 2.18
C PHE A 127 0.64 2.40 3.56
N HIS A 128 -0.60 1.95 3.70
CA HIS A 128 -1.09 1.30 4.91
C HIS A 128 -0.20 0.10 5.31
N ASP A 129 0.11 -0.78 4.36
CA ASP A 129 0.90 -1.99 4.58
C ASP A 129 2.33 -1.67 5.02
N ILE A 130 2.93 -0.59 4.52
CA ILE A 130 4.28 -0.14 4.94
C ILE A 130 4.29 0.11 6.45
N ILE A 131 3.28 0.79 6.98
CA ILE A 131 3.26 1.16 8.41
C ILE A 131 3.00 -0.07 9.28
N HIS A 132 2.14 -0.98 8.85
CA HIS A 132 1.94 -2.27 9.50
C HIS A 132 3.24 -3.09 9.55
N GLY A 133 3.94 -3.18 8.42
CA GLY A 133 5.20 -3.92 8.30
C GLY A 133 6.33 -3.36 9.15
N GLU A 134 6.49 -2.03 9.16
CA GLU A 134 7.60 -1.35 9.82
C GLU A 134 7.37 -1.10 11.32
N THR A 135 6.12 -0.94 11.77
CA THR A 135 5.82 -0.85 13.21
C THR A 135 6.14 -2.16 13.92
N GLY A 136 5.87 -3.31 13.28
CA GLY A 136 6.13 -4.61 13.88
C GLY A 136 5.09 -4.99 14.95
N ARG A 137 5.50 -5.73 15.99
CA ARG A 137 4.63 -6.16 17.11
C ARG A 137 3.27 -6.74 16.68
N GLY A 138 2.19 -6.24 17.28
CA GLY A 138 0.80 -6.50 16.93
C GLY A 138 0.44 -5.99 15.55
N MET A 139 0.95 -4.83 15.14
CA MET A 139 0.70 -4.25 13.81
C MET A 139 1.11 -5.16 12.65
N ARG A 140 2.13 -6.02 12.81
CA ARG A 140 2.64 -6.84 11.70
C ARG A 140 1.69 -7.96 11.24
N ARG A 141 0.85 -8.48 12.13
CA ARG A 141 -0.08 -9.57 11.78
C ARG A 141 -1.50 -9.04 11.83
N VAL A 142 -2.26 -9.28 10.76
CA VAL A 142 -3.66 -8.84 10.62
C VAL A 142 -4.49 -9.19 11.85
N GLY A 143 -4.50 -10.46 12.27
CA GLY A 143 -5.26 -10.91 13.45
C GLY A 143 -4.86 -10.30 14.80
N THR A 144 -3.70 -9.63 14.90
CA THR A 144 -3.24 -9.01 16.16
C THR A 144 -3.14 -7.50 16.10
N ALA A 145 -3.30 -6.90 14.91
CA ALA A 145 -3.04 -5.49 14.70
C ALA A 145 -4.04 -4.59 15.43
N GLY A 146 -5.32 -4.98 15.47
CA GLY A 146 -6.36 -4.24 16.20
C GLY A 146 -6.14 -4.13 17.72
N GLY A 147 -5.25 -4.94 18.31
CA GLY A 147 -4.86 -4.83 19.73
C GLY A 147 -3.78 -3.76 20.00
N ASP A 148 -3.21 -3.17 18.95
CA ASP A 148 -2.15 -2.16 19.03
C ASP A 148 -2.74 -0.74 19.05
N GLN A 149 -2.31 0.11 19.96
CA GLN A 149 -2.77 1.52 19.99
C GLN A 149 -2.34 2.29 18.74
N CYS A 150 -1.21 1.90 18.14
CA CYS A 150 -0.75 2.47 16.87
C CYS A 150 -1.73 2.22 15.73
N PHE A 151 -2.53 1.15 15.80
CA PHE A 151 -3.52 0.81 14.80
C PHE A 151 -4.51 1.96 14.60
N PHE A 152 -5.13 2.42 15.68
CA PHE A 152 -6.17 3.46 15.58
C PHE A 152 -5.61 4.80 15.13
N VAL A 153 -4.40 5.18 15.58
CA VAL A 153 -3.76 6.42 15.12
C VAL A 153 -3.39 6.36 13.64
N HIS A 154 -2.86 5.22 13.19
CA HIS A 154 -2.53 4.98 11.78
C HIS A 154 -3.77 4.97 10.89
N HIS A 155 -4.80 4.22 11.26
CA HIS A 155 -6.02 4.11 10.46
C HIS A 155 -6.86 5.38 10.47
N THR A 156 -6.76 6.22 11.51
CA THR A 156 -7.32 7.58 11.48
C THR A 156 -6.62 8.44 10.41
N PHE A 157 -5.30 8.26 10.21
CA PHE A 157 -4.60 8.95 9.13
C PHE A 157 -4.96 8.38 7.74
N VAL A 158 -5.12 7.06 7.59
CA VAL A 158 -5.63 6.43 6.35
C VAL A 158 -7.01 7.00 5.99
N ASP A 159 -7.89 7.10 6.97
CA ASP A 159 -9.22 7.70 6.84
C ASP A 159 -9.19 9.19 6.45
N LEU A 160 -8.27 9.96 7.04
CA LEU A 160 -8.03 11.36 6.66
C LEU A 160 -7.59 11.50 5.19
N VAL A 161 -6.71 10.61 4.70
CA VAL A 161 -6.31 10.60 3.28
C VAL A 161 -7.49 10.28 2.38
N PHE A 162 -8.36 9.35 2.78
CA PHE A 162 -9.60 9.04 2.05
C PHE A 162 -10.57 10.22 1.99
N GLU A 163 -10.84 10.92 3.10
CA GLU A 163 -11.67 12.12 3.04
C GLU A 163 -11.08 13.21 2.17
N ALA A 164 -9.76 13.42 2.24
CA ALA A 164 -9.05 14.39 1.41
C ALA A 164 -9.17 14.05 -0.08
N TRP A 165 -9.15 12.77 -0.43
CA TRP A 165 -9.37 12.30 -1.80
C TRP A 165 -10.82 12.48 -2.26
N LEU A 166 -11.81 12.16 -1.43
CA LEU A 166 -13.21 12.40 -1.73
C LEU A 166 -13.52 13.89 -1.92
N ALA A 167 -12.85 14.77 -1.16
CA ALA A 167 -12.97 16.21 -1.35
C ALA A 167 -12.45 16.68 -2.72
N GLN A 168 -11.43 16.01 -3.29
CA GLN A 168 -10.95 16.25 -4.65
C GLN A 168 -11.82 15.55 -5.72
N ASN A 169 -12.55 14.51 -5.34
CA ASN A 169 -13.40 13.71 -6.22
C ASN A 169 -14.88 13.74 -5.77
N PRO A 170 -15.52 14.93 -5.69
CA PRO A 170 -16.85 15.07 -5.09
C PRO A 170 -17.97 14.34 -5.86
N ASN A 171 -17.71 13.97 -7.12
CA ASN A 171 -18.65 13.25 -7.98
C ASN A 171 -18.37 11.74 -8.02
N MET A 172 -17.47 11.23 -7.19
CA MET A 172 -17.16 9.80 -7.16
C MET A 172 -18.37 9.02 -6.65
N PRO A 173 -18.92 8.07 -7.43
CA PRO A 173 -19.98 7.20 -6.94
C PRO A 173 -19.44 6.22 -5.90
N LEU A 174 -20.32 5.79 -4.98
CA LEU A 174 -20.05 4.64 -4.12
C LEU A 174 -19.76 3.42 -5.02
N PRO A 175 -18.67 2.67 -4.77
CA PRO A 175 -18.29 1.51 -5.59
C PRO A 175 -19.30 0.35 -5.50
N ILE A 176 -20.11 0.32 -4.44
CA ILE A 176 -21.08 -0.72 -4.15
C ILE A 176 -22.46 -0.18 -4.48
N THR A 177 -23.17 -0.86 -5.38
CA THR A 177 -24.58 -0.56 -5.64
C THR A 177 -25.46 -1.23 -4.59
N GLU A 178 -26.68 -0.71 -4.38
CA GLU A 178 -27.67 -1.34 -3.49
C GLU A 178 -28.01 -2.76 -3.96
N GLU A 179 -28.08 -2.99 -5.28
CA GLU A 179 -28.30 -4.31 -5.85
C GLU A 179 -27.18 -5.28 -5.48
N HIS A 180 -25.92 -4.87 -5.63
CA HIS A 180 -24.75 -5.67 -5.25
C HIS A 180 -24.72 -5.97 -3.75
N PHE A 181 -25.02 -4.97 -2.91
CA PHE A 181 -25.15 -5.15 -1.47
C PHE A 181 -26.22 -6.19 -1.12
N ASN A 182 -27.41 -6.08 -1.72
CA ASN A 182 -28.51 -7.00 -1.47
C ASN A 182 -28.25 -8.43 -1.96
N ALA A 183 -27.34 -8.59 -2.92
CA ALA A 183 -26.95 -9.88 -3.48
C ALA A 183 -25.74 -10.53 -2.78
N THR A 184 -25.07 -9.84 -1.86
CA THR A 184 -23.81 -10.30 -1.24
C THR A 184 -24.00 -10.54 0.27
N PRO A 185 -24.13 -11.80 0.72
CA PRO A 185 -24.34 -12.12 2.13
C PRO A 185 -23.26 -11.57 3.07
N ASP A 186 -21.99 -11.63 2.67
CA ASP A 186 -20.86 -11.15 3.49
C ASP A 186 -21.01 -9.66 3.83
N LEU A 187 -21.40 -8.83 2.85
CA LEU A 187 -21.73 -7.42 3.05
C LEU A 187 -22.91 -7.22 4.03
N GLN A 188 -23.89 -8.13 4.04
CA GLN A 188 -25.03 -8.06 4.94
C GLN A 188 -24.69 -8.52 6.37
N GLU A 189 -23.63 -9.32 6.54
CA GLU A 189 -23.09 -9.67 7.86
C GLU A 189 -22.23 -8.53 8.42
N GLU A 190 -21.54 -7.80 7.55
CA GLU A 190 -20.64 -6.71 7.93
C GLU A 190 -21.34 -5.38 8.20
N TYR A 191 -22.41 -5.06 7.47
CA TYR A 191 -23.10 -3.77 7.55
C TYR A 191 -24.59 -3.94 7.86
N ASP A 192 -25.12 -3.03 8.67
CA ASP A 192 -26.51 -3.06 9.11
C ASP A 192 -27.49 -2.94 7.93
N ASN A 193 -27.10 -2.14 6.91
CA ASN A 193 -27.85 -1.90 5.68
C ASN A 193 -27.01 -1.06 4.69
N TYR A 194 -27.52 -0.90 3.47
CA TYR A 194 -26.90 -0.06 2.44
C TYR A 194 -26.76 1.43 2.83
N GLU A 195 -27.68 1.96 3.64
CA GLU A 195 -27.61 3.35 4.13
C GLU A 195 -26.37 3.58 5.01
N GLU A 196 -25.91 2.55 5.73
CA GLU A 196 -24.65 2.62 6.49
C GLU A 196 -23.45 2.86 5.56
N LEU A 197 -23.34 2.11 4.44
CA LEU A 197 -22.28 2.33 3.45
C LEU A 197 -22.35 3.72 2.83
N VAL A 198 -23.56 4.18 2.49
CA VAL A 198 -23.79 5.54 1.99
C VAL A 198 -23.37 6.59 3.02
N THR A 199 -23.66 6.35 4.29
CA THR A 199 -23.26 7.24 5.39
C THR A 199 -21.74 7.27 5.52
N LEU A 200 -21.09 6.11 5.64
CA LEU A 200 -19.64 5.98 5.73
C LEU A 200 -18.93 6.66 4.55
N TRP A 201 -19.48 6.60 3.33
CA TRP A 201 -18.92 7.28 2.16
C TRP A 201 -19.01 8.81 2.23
N ASN A 202 -20.10 9.34 2.78
CA ASN A 202 -20.38 10.77 2.82
C ASN A 202 -19.88 11.45 4.10
N GLU A 203 -19.55 10.68 5.14
CA GLU A 203 -19.03 11.19 6.40
C GLU A 203 -17.73 12.00 6.22
N ARG A 204 -17.66 13.11 6.96
CA ARG A 204 -16.49 13.99 7.04
C ARG A 204 -16.22 14.26 8.52
N HIS A 205 -15.08 13.77 9.01
CA HIS A 205 -14.69 13.81 10.41
C HIS A 205 -13.64 14.88 10.71
N TYR A 206 -12.95 15.39 9.68
CA TYR A 206 -11.81 16.29 9.85
C TYR A 206 -12.11 17.73 9.40
N ASN A 207 -11.34 18.68 9.93
CA ASN A 207 -11.44 20.08 9.57
C ASN A 207 -10.52 20.39 8.38
N SER A 208 -10.75 21.54 7.73
CA SER A 208 -9.94 21.97 6.59
C SER A 208 -8.44 22.09 6.88
N SER A 209 -8.06 22.35 8.13
CA SER A 209 -6.65 22.37 8.55
C SER A 209 -5.98 21.00 8.42
N ASP A 210 -6.70 19.93 8.69
CA ASP A 210 -6.19 18.56 8.66
C ASP A 210 -5.89 18.14 7.21
N TYR A 211 -6.79 18.48 6.28
CA TYR A 211 -6.57 18.25 4.85
C TYR A 211 -5.33 19.00 4.32
N ASN A 212 -4.98 20.16 4.88
CA ASN A 212 -3.75 20.87 4.48
C ASN A 212 -2.46 20.08 4.79
N HIS A 213 -2.50 19.13 5.72
CA HIS A 213 -1.36 18.23 5.94
C HIS A 213 -1.25 17.21 4.80
N VAL A 214 -2.37 16.59 4.41
CA VAL A 214 -2.41 15.67 3.26
C VAL A 214 -2.02 16.38 1.97
N TYR A 215 -2.56 17.58 1.72
CA TYR A 215 -2.30 18.32 0.48
C TYR A 215 -0.88 18.89 0.36
N ARG A 216 -0.09 18.92 1.46
CA ARG A 216 1.34 19.22 1.39
C ARG A 216 2.17 18.03 0.89
N ILE A 217 1.68 16.82 1.06
CA ILE A 217 2.39 15.59 0.66
C ILE A 217 2.38 15.42 -0.86
N ILE A 218 1.30 15.84 -1.52
CA ILE A 218 1.00 15.63 -2.95
C ILE A 218 1.74 16.57 -3.91
N GLU A 219 2.94 17.04 -3.57
CA GLU A 219 3.77 17.79 -4.53
C GLU A 219 3.90 17.00 -5.84
N PRO A 220 3.98 17.66 -7.02
CA PRO A 220 4.10 16.97 -8.29
C PRO A 220 5.45 16.23 -8.34
N LEU A 221 5.43 14.97 -7.92
CA LEU A 221 6.56 14.05 -8.06
C LEU A 221 6.56 13.57 -9.52
N PRO A 222 7.56 13.96 -10.32
CA PRO A 222 7.61 13.49 -11.70
C PRO A 222 7.91 11.99 -11.72
N ARG A 223 7.27 11.23 -12.61
CA ARG A 223 7.39 9.78 -12.62
C ARG A 223 8.52 9.33 -13.53
N GLN A 224 9.28 8.35 -13.06
CA GLN A 224 10.03 7.44 -13.90
C GLN A 224 9.66 6.01 -13.51
N SER A 225 9.54 5.14 -14.50
CA SER A 225 9.33 3.71 -14.28
C SER A 225 10.26 2.89 -15.15
N ILE A 226 10.69 1.72 -14.68
CA ILE A 226 11.45 0.75 -15.45
C ILE A 226 10.50 -0.35 -15.91
N LEU A 227 10.49 -0.66 -17.19
CA LEU A 227 9.68 -1.69 -17.82
C LEU A 227 10.56 -2.87 -18.27
N PHE A 228 10.06 -4.08 -18.08
CA PHE A 228 10.64 -5.33 -18.55
C PHE A 228 9.62 -6.05 -19.43
N ASN A 229 10.00 -6.34 -20.67
CA ASN A 229 9.13 -6.98 -21.66
C ASN A 229 8.97 -8.49 -21.44
N SER A 230 9.96 -9.16 -20.82
CA SER A 230 9.90 -10.58 -20.49
C SER A 230 10.80 -10.90 -19.30
N ILE A 231 10.30 -11.71 -18.38
CA ILE A 231 11.06 -12.23 -17.24
C ILE A 231 10.78 -13.72 -17.08
N ARG A 232 11.85 -14.53 -17.02
CA ARG A 232 11.76 -15.99 -17.15
C ARG A 232 11.86 -16.76 -15.83
N HIS A 233 12.47 -16.22 -14.78
CA HIS A 233 12.78 -16.98 -13.55
C HIS A 233 12.45 -16.23 -12.25
N THR A 234 11.38 -16.65 -11.55
CA THR A 234 10.84 -16.05 -10.29
C THR A 234 11.78 -16.08 -9.08
N GLU A 235 12.80 -16.93 -9.08
CA GLU A 235 13.72 -17.09 -7.94
C GLU A 235 14.92 -16.14 -7.98
N ASP A 236 15.33 -15.67 -9.15
CA ASP A 236 16.41 -14.70 -9.34
C ASP A 236 16.00 -13.25 -9.00
N PHE A 237 14.69 -13.02 -8.86
CA PHE A 237 14.06 -11.73 -8.59
C PHE A 237 14.37 -11.13 -7.22
N ARG A 238 14.79 -11.91 -6.22
CA ARG A 238 15.06 -11.39 -4.86
C ARG A 238 16.28 -10.47 -4.77
N ARG A 239 16.93 -10.12 -5.89
CA ARG A 239 18.31 -9.63 -5.90
C ARG A 239 18.60 -8.46 -6.84
N VAL A 240 17.59 -7.80 -7.39
CA VAL A 240 17.79 -6.58 -8.19
C VAL A 240 17.56 -5.35 -7.31
N ILE A 241 18.58 -4.52 -7.12
CA ILE A 241 18.48 -3.29 -6.33
C ILE A 241 19.17 -2.19 -7.13
N MET A 242 18.56 -1.02 -7.21
CA MET A 242 19.06 0.14 -7.92
C MET A 242 19.50 1.20 -6.91
N PHE A 243 20.68 1.75 -7.12
CA PHE A 243 21.28 2.78 -6.29
C PHE A 243 21.62 4.01 -7.13
N HIS A 244 21.68 5.16 -6.47
CA HIS A 244 22.21 6.40 -7.01
C HIS A 244 22.91 7.15 -5.88
N ASN A 245 24.20 7.47 -6.07
CA ASN A 245 25.04 8.09 -5.04
C ASN A 245 25.03 7.33 -3.69
N GLY A 246 24.97 5.99 -3.74
CA GLY A 246 24.92 5.15 -2.55
C GLY A 246 23.55 5.05 -1.86
N GLU A 247 22.54 5.78 -2.34
CA GLU A 247 21.15 5.68 -1.88
C GLU A 247 20.39 4.69 -2.75
N GLU A 248 19.59 3.81 -2.15
CA GLU A 248 18.72 2.91 -2.89
C GLU A 248 17.56 3.70 -3.52
N ILE A 249 17.46 3.73 -4.85
CA ILE A 249 16.41 4.49 -5.57
C ILE A 249 15.31 3.59 -6.11
N GLY A 250 15.47 2.29 -5.96
CA GLY A 250 14.44 1.31 -6.22
C GLY A 250 14.97 -0.07 -5.89
N ARG A 251 14.14 -0.91 -5.28
CA ARG A 251 14.48 -2.29 -5.00
C ARG A 251 13.43 -3.16 -5.64
N PHE A 252 13.91 -4.22 -6.26
CA PHE A 252 13.07 -5.35 -6.60
C PHE A 252 12.76 -6.12 -5.31
N ALA A 253 11.65 -5.77 -4.68
CA ALA A 253 10.99 -6.61 -3.69
C ALA A 253 9.59 -6.90 -4.22
N ILE A 254 9.22 -8.17 -4.29
CA ILE A 254 7.83 -8.58 -4.50
C ILE A 254 7.11 -8.25 -3.19
N LEU A 255 6.74 -7.00 -3.04
CA LEU A 255 5.85 -6.47 -2.02
C LEU A 255 5.14 -5.37 -2.81
N THR A 256 4.03 -5.70 -3.45
CA THR A 256 2.79 -6.17 -2.80
C THR A 256 1.89 -6.90 -3.81
N GLY A 257 1.26 -7.99 -3.36
CA GLY A 257 0.09 -8.56 -4.04
C GLY A 257 0.19 -9.83 -4.90
N ARG A 258 1.37 -10.45 -5.14
CA ARG A 258 1.54 -11.91 -5.45
C ARG A 258 2.94 -12.25 -5.99
N ILE A 259 3.76 -12.92 -5.18
CA ILE A 259 4.32 -14.24 -5.53
C ILE A 259 4.40 -15.04 -4.23
N GLU A 260 3.24 -15.37 -3.66
CA GLU A 260 3.13 -16.62 -2.91
C GLU A 260 2.11 -17.48 -3.66
N THR A 261 2.55 -18.69 -4.00
CA THR A 261 1.85 -19.69 -4.83
C THR A 261 1.72 -19.39 -6.33
N CYS A 262 2.72 -19.81 -7.11
CA CYS A 262 2.43 -20.68 -8.24
C CYS A 262 3.69 -21.41 -8.71
N LEU A 263 4.04 -22.52 -8.05
CA LEU A 263 4.83 -23.60 -8.69
C LEU A 263 4.13 -24.09 -9.99
N SER A 264 2.87 -23.72 -10.21
CA SER A 264 2.12 -23.88 -11.46
C SER A 264 2.32 -22.77 -12.51
N CYS A 265 2.71 -21.53 -12.15
CA CYS A 265 3.05 -20.46 -13.12
C CYS A 265 4.52 -20.53 -13.55
N ALA A 266 5.38 -21.22 -12.81
CA ALA A 266 6.72 -21.59 -13.26
C ALA A 266 6.74 -22.45 -14.54
N LYS A 267 5.57 -22.85 -15.05
CA LYS A 267 5.39 -23.47 -16.38
C LYS A 267 5.14 -22.46 -17.52
N ARG A 268 4.90 -21.18 -17.22
CA ARG A 268 4.80 -20.11 -18.24
C ARG A 268 6.10 -19.33 -18.24
N GLU A 269 6.84 -19.45 -19.32
CA GLU A 269 8.24 -19.01 -19.41
C GLU A 269 8.43 -17.49 -19.46
N GLN A 270 7.37 -16.65 -19.45
CA GLN A 270 7.52 -15.20 -19.66
C GLN A 270 6.47 -14.36 -18.89
N HIS A 271 6.94 -13.43 -18.06
CA HIS A 271 6.15 -12.39 -17.40
C HIS A 271 6.60 -10.99 -17.84
N THR A 272 5.72 -9.99 -17.81
CA THR A 272 6.11 -8.57 -17.93
C THR A 272 6.14 -7.93 -16.54
N GLY A 273 6.91 -6.86 -16.36
CA GLY A 273 6.95 -6.11 -15.11
C GLY A 273 7.30 -4.65 -15.33
N GLN A 274 6.76 -3.77 -14.51
CA GLN A 274 7.03 -2.34 -14.40
C GLN A 274 7.36 -2.00 -12.95
N PHE A 275 8.28 -1.06 -12.79
CA PHE A 275 8.82 -0.66 -11.50
C PHE A 275 8.82 0.85 -11.43
N LEU A 276 8.24 1.43 -10.40
CA LEU A 276 8.29 2.87 -10.20
C LEU A 276 9.62 3.22 -9.53
N LEU A 277 10.36 4.18 -10.11
CA LEU A 277 11.56 4.72 -9.47
C LEU A 277 11.15 5.68 -8.36
N ARG A 278 11.85 5.59 -7.22
CA ARG A 278 11.60 6.47 -6.06
C ARG A 278 12.08 7.91 -6.28
N LYS A 279 12.81 8.15 -7.37
CA LYS A 279 13.38 9.46 -7.75
C LYS A 279 13.56 9.54 -9.26
N LEU A 280 13.43 10.74 -9.82
CA LEU A 280 13.96 11.03 -11.15
C LEU A 280 15.49 10.96 -11.11
N VAL A 281 16.06 10.00 -11.83
CA VAL A 281 17.50 9.82 -11.91
C VAL A 281 17.90 9.68 -13.37
N ASN A 282 19.03 10.27 -13.75
CA ASN A 282 19.52 10.02 -15.10
C ASN A 282 19.95 8.55 -15.19
N LEU A 283 19.56 7.87 -16.27
CA LEU A 283 19.87 6.46 -16.52
C LEU A 283 21.33 6.06 -16.25
N HIS A 284 22.27 6.94 -16.59
CA HIS A 284 23.70 6.70 -16.46
C HIS A 284 24.23 6.86 -15.03
N GLU A 285 23.42 7.38 -14.12
CA GLU A 285 23.76 7.57 -12.71
C GLU A 285 23.19 6.45 -11.82
N ILE A 286 22.51 5.47 -12.42
CA ILE A 286 21.95 4.31 -11.73
C ILE A 286 23.02 3.21 -11.64
N GLU A 287 23.34 2.83 -10.42
CA GLU A 287 24.12 1.64 -10.10
C GLU A 287 23.16 0.48 -9.85
N TRP A 288 23.50 -0.71 -10.35
CA TRP A 288 22.64 -1.89 -10.29
C TRP A 288 23.31 -2.96 -9.46
N VAL A 289 22.58 -3.52 -8.51
CA VAL A 289 22.96 -4.76 -7.85
C VAL A 289 22.07 -5.84 -8.43
N ILE A 290 22.64 -6.75 -9.21
CA ILE A 290 21.91 -7.87 -9.80
C ILE A 290 22.57 -9.14 -9.28
N ASN A 291 21.80 -10.00 -8.63
CA ASN A 291 22.32 -11.25 -8.06
C ASN A 291 23.55 -11.06 -7.14
N ARG A 292 23.50 -10.02 -6.29
CA ARG A 292 24.58 -9.60 -5.36
C ARG A 292 25.87 -9.10 -6.05
N ARG A 293 25.85 -8.84 -7.35
CA ARG A 293 26.95 -8.23 -8.11
C ARG A 293 26.61 -6.80 -8.48
N TRP A 294 27.60 -5.92 -8.39
CA TRP A 294 27.45 -4.49 -8.70
C TRP A 294 27.79 -4.21 -10.17
N TYR A 295 26.95 -3.42 -10.82
CA TYR A 295 27.10 -2.95 -12.20
C TYR A 295 26.91 -1.44 -12.19
N ARG A 296 27.93 -0.70 -12.63
CA ARG A 296 27.95 0.78 -12.55
C ARG A 296 27.45 1.47 -13.81
N SER A 297 27.05 0.71 -14.83
CA SER A 297 26.46 1.23 -16.04
C SER A 297 25.27 0.39 -16.47
N LEU A 298 24.38 1.02 -17.23
CA LEU A 298 23.21 0.35 -17.80
C LEU A 298 23.63 -0.76 -18.77
N GLU A 299 24.68 -0.56 -19.55
CA GLU A 299 25.17 -1.56 -20.51
C GLU A 299 25.60 -2.84 -19.80
N ALA A 300 26.38 -2.73 -18.72
CA ALA A 300 26.81 -3.88 -17.94
C ALA A 300 25.63 -4.56 -17.21
N ALA A 301 24.62 -3.77 -16.81
CA ALA A 301 23.39 -4.31 -16.25
C ALA A 301 22.55 -5.06 -17.29
N ILE A 302 22.46 -4.55 -18.53
CA ILE A 302 21.76 -5.20 -19.65
C ILE A 302 22.39 -6.57 -19.94
N GLU A 303 23.71 -6.65 -20.05
CA GLU A 303 24.41 -7.93 -20.24
C GLU A 303 24.08 -8.92 -19.11
N ALA A 304 24.07 -8.46 -17.86
CA ALA A 304 23.70 -9.28 -16.71
C ALA A 304 22.23 -9.74 -16.74
N PHE A 305 21.31 -8.90 -17.22
CA PHE A 305 19.91 -9.30 -17.43
C PHE A 305 19.79 -10.36 -18.53
N GLU A 306 20.50 -10.19 -19.64
CA GLU A 306 20.52 -11.18 -20.74
C GLU A 306 21.09 -12.53 -20.30
N GLU A 307 22.17 -12.55 -19.50
CA GLU A 307 22.74 -13.76 -18.90
C GLU A 307 21.71 -14.52 -18.04
N LEU A 308 20.82 -13.78 -17.37
CA LEU A 308 19.73 -14.33 -16.55
C LEU A 308 18.46 -14.64 -17.36
N GLY A 309 18.50 -14.43 -18.69
CA GLY A 309 17.34 -14.63 -19.58
C GLY A 309 16.23 -13.59 -19.39
N MET A 310 16.54 -12.43 -18.82
CA MET A 310 15.63 -11.30 -18.63
C MET A 310 15.72 -10.32 -19.80
N SER A 311 14.61 -9.61 -20.08
CA SER A 311 14.65 -8.48 -21.00
C SER A 311 15.47 -7.32 -20.43
N ALA A 312 16.10 -6.54 -21.31
CA ALA A 312 16.70 -5.26 -20.94
C ALA A 312 15.64 -4.31 -20.31
N PRO A 313 15.97 -3.63 -19.21
CA PRO A 313 15.10 -2.64 -18.61
C PRO A 313 14.94 -1.41 -19.52
N VAL A 314 13.72 -0.89 -19.65
CA VAL A 314 13.42 0.37 -20.34
C VAL A 314 12.91 1.38 -19.33
N ILE A 315 13.60 2.51 -19.16
CA ILE A 315 13.11 3.58 -18.29
C ILE A 315 12.21 4.52 -19.08
N VAL A 316 10.99 4.71 -18.58
CA VAL A 316 9.99 5.60 -19.15
C VAL A 316 9.67 6.67 -18.12
N SER A 317 9.84 7.94 -18.51
CA SER A 317 9.42 9.09 -17.72
C SER A 317 8.06 9.56 -18.19
N PHE A 318 7.19 9.95 -17.27
CA PHE A 318 5.85 10.47 -17.58
C PHE A 318 5.55 11.72 -16.77
#